data_AF-A0A5J6JG14-F1
#
_entry.id   AF-A0A5J6JG14-F1
#
_cell.length_a   1.000
_cell.length_b   1.000
_cell.length_c   1.000
_cell.angle_alpha   90.00
_cell.angle_beta   90.00
_cell.angle_gamma   90.00
#
_symmetry.space_group_name_H-M   'P 1'
#
loop_
_entity.id
_entity.type
_entity.pdbx_description
1 polymer ?
#
loop_
_entity_poly.entity_id
_entity_poly.type
_entity_poly.pdbx_seq_one_letter_code
_entity_poly.pdbx_strand_id
1 'polypeptide(L)'
;MVAGIAWQEVEGDPGWLDEAAYEGREILPGSEDPDQTSMGPMAIQVRRAAEVLGYEPHNLTDLQRDQVVSAIKDPAKNIFIASEYLAQLKAESGFADVPPEQMTRAQMQEIAARYNGGPYYESDAAQAYGRGFDRKVDQAKEALR
;
A
#
# COMPACT_ATOMS: atom_id res chain seq x y z
N MET A 1 -3.87 12.14 1.73
CA MET A 1 -4.02 10.78 1.17
C MET A 1 -3.60 9.70 2.15
N VAL A 2 -2.39 9.74 2.70
CA VAL A 2 -1.87 8.74 3.66
C VAL A 2 -2.86 8.42 4.78
N ALA A 3 -3.41 9.44 5.46
CA ALA A 3 -4.39 9.23 6.53
C ALA A 3 -5.70 8.56 6.05
N GLY A 4 -6.11 8.77 4.80
CA GLY A 4 -7.28 8.10 4.21
C GLY A 4 -7.00 6.62 3.90
N ILE A 5 -5.79 6.28 3.44
CA ILE A 5 -5.36 4.88 3.29
C ILE A 5 -5.27 4.23 4.67
N ALA A 6 -4.61 4.86 5.64
CA ALA A 6 -4.51 4.35 7.01
C ALA A 6 -5.89 4.11 7.63
N TRP A 7 -6.83 5.03 7.45
CA TRP A 7 -8.20 4.88 7.95
C TRP A 7 -8.97 3.76 7.22
N GLN A 8 -8.72 3.56 5.93
CA GLN A 8 -9.29 2.47 5.14
C GLN A 8 -8.80 1.10 5.61
N GLU A 9 -7.51 0.96 5.87
CA GLU A 9 -6.90 -0.30 6.32
C GLU A 9 -7.28 -0.60 7.78
N VAL A 10 -7.16 0.38 8.68
CA VAL A 10 -7.38 0.18 10.13
C VAL A 10 -8.86 0.00 10.50
N GLU A 11 -9.80 0.63 9.78
CA GLU A 11 -11.25 0.43 10.01
C GLU A 11 -11.77 -0.83 9.32
N GLY A 12 -11.08 -1.34 8.30
CA GLY A 12 -11.47 -2.54 7.55
C GLY A 12 -11.24 -3.84 8.31
N ASP A 13 -10.17 -3.91 9.11
CA ASP A 13 -9.86 -5.03 10.00
C ASP A 13 -8.87 -4.55 11.11
N PRO A 14 -9.20 -4.64 12.41
CA PRO A 14 -8.23 -4.39 13.49
C PRO A 14 -7.16 -5.49 13.60
N GLY A 15 -7.26 -6.53 12.78
CA GLY A 15 -6.35 -7.66 12.71
C GLY A 15 -5.11 -7.37 11.86
N TRP A 16 -3.97 -7.33 12.53
CA TRP A 16 -2.65 -7.82 12.11
C TRP A 16 -2.65 -9.27 11.52
N LEU A 17 -3.80 -9.76 11.03
CA LEU A 17 -4.07 -11.13 10.61
C LEU A 17 -3.30 -11.56 9.34
N ASP A 18 -2.63 -10.64 8.65
CA ASP A 18 -1.78 -10.97 7.50
C ASP A 18 -0.47 -11.70 7.88
N GLU A 19 -0.06 -11.68 9.16
CA GLU A 19 1.12 -12.41 9.62
C GLU A 19 0.97 -13.94 9.41
N ALA A 20 -0.26 -14.47 9.57
CA ALA A 20 -0.57 -15.88 9.31
C ALA A 20 -0.61 -16.23 7.81
N ALA A 21 -0.95 -15.27 6.95
CA ALA A 21 -1.03 -15.47 5.50
C ALA A 21 0.36 -15.43 4.83
N TYR A 22 1.31 -14.68 5.39
CA TYR A 22 2.71 -14.69 4.92
C TYR A 22 3.45 -15.96 5.37
N GLU A 23 3.39 -16.31 6.67
CA GLU A 23 4.02 -17.53 7.18
C GLU A 23 3.41 -18.79 6.54
N GLY A 24 2.11 -18.78 6.24
CA GLY A 24 1.45 -19.89 5.52
C GLY A 24 1.89 -20.06 4.07
N ARG A 25 2.24 -18.96 3.37
CA ARG A 25 2.66 -19.00 1.95
C ARG A 25 4.09 -19.51 1.76
N GLU A 26 4.99 -19.23 2.71
CA GLU A 26 6.38 -19.72 2.69
C GLU A 26 6.47 -21.25 2.84
N ILE A 27 5.45 -21.88 3.45
CA ILE A 27 5.43 -23.32 3.77
C ILE A 27 4.70 -24.16 2.70
N LEU A 28 3.93 -23.55 1.80
CA LEU A 28 3.12 -24.25 0.80
C LEU A 28 3.77 -24.25 -0.60
N PRO A 29 4.35 -25.38 -1.07
CA PRO A 29 4.85 -25.48 -2.44
C PRO A 29 3.70 -25.31 -3.45
N GLY A 30 3.79 -24.29 -4.32
CA GLY A 30 2.80 -23.96 -5.35
C GLY A 30 1.89 -22.76 -5.03
N SER A 31 2.15 -22.02 -3.96
CA SER A 31 1.46 -20.76 -3.64
C SER A 31 1.92 -19.60 -4.55
N GLU A 32 1.08 -18.56 -4.68
CA GLU A 32 1.41 -17.32 -5.40
C GLU A 32 2.67 -16.64 -4.81
N ASP A 33 3.40 -15.90 -5.64
CA ASP A 33 4.66 -15.23 -5.28
C ASP A 33 4.53 -14.44 -3.95
N PRO A 34 5.30 -14.80 -2.91
CA PRO A 34 5.21 -14.16 -1.59
C PRO A 34 5.45 -12.66 -1.64
N ASP A 35 6.19 -12.15 -2.64
CA ASP A 35 6.43 -10.72 -2.82
C ASP A 35 5.18 -9.90 -3.17
N GLN A 36 4.11 -10.57 -3.61
CA GLN A 36 2.81 -9.95 -3.89
C GLN A 36 1.93 -9.85 -2.63
N THR A 37 2.40 -10.36 -1.49
CA THR A 37 1.67 -10.28 -0.22
C THR A 37 1.75 -8.87 0.34
N SER A 38 0.58 -8.26 0.55
CA SER A 38 0.42 -7.01 1.31
C SER A 38 0.58 -7.28 2.81
N MET A 39 1.29 -6.41 3.53
CA MET A 39 1.47 -6.53 4.99
C MET A 39 1.60 -5.19 5.70
N GLY A 40 1.50 -5.27 7.02
CA GLY A 40 1.65 -4.14 7.94
C GLY A 40 0.41 -3.24 7.95
N PRO A 41 0.42 -2.20 8.81
CA PRO A 41 -0.76 -1.35 9.02
C PRO A 41 -1.29 -0.62 7.78
N MET A 42 -0.45 -0.45 6.76
CA MET A 42 -0.79 0.20 5.48
C MET A 42 -0.99 -0.81 4.34
N ALA A 43 -0.98 -2.12 4.62
CA ALA A 43 -1.18 -3.20 3.65
C ALA A 43 -0.35 -3.05 2.36
N ILE A 44 0.93 -2.70 2.49
CA ILE A 44 1.82 -2.53 1.34
C ILE A 44 2.42 -3.88 0.91
N GLN A 45 2.47 -4.13 -0.40
CA GLN A 45 3.11 -5.32 -0.96
C GLN A 45 4.62 -5.30 -0.70
N VAL A 46 5.20 -6.45 -0.32
CA VAL A 46 6.66 -6.60 -0.11
C VAL A 46 7.45 -6.11 -1.31
N ARG A 47 7.03 -6.46 -2.53
CA ARG A 47 7.65 -6.00 -3.78
C ARG A 47 7.73 -4.47 -3.89
N ARG A 48 6.66 -3.77 -3.49
CA ARG A 48 6.57 -2.30 -3.57
C ARG A 48 7.37 -1.63 -2.46
N ALA A 49 7.38 -2.23 -1.28
CA ALA A 49 8.26 -1.78 -0.22
C ALA A 49 9.74 -1.96 -0.59
N ALA A 50 10.10 -3.05 -1.26
CA ALA A 50 11.45 -3.29 -1.75
C ALA A 50 11.90 -2.21 -2.76
N GLU A 51 11.03 -1.87 -3.70
CA GLU A 51 11.24 -0.78 -4.67
C GLU A 51 11.46 0.57 -3.98
N VAL A 52 10.60 0.93 -3.02
CA VAL A 52 10.75 2.14 -2.19
C VAL A 52 12.06 2.17 -1.41
N LEU A 53 12.48 1.02 -0.89
CA LEU A 53 13.72 0.88 -0.12
C LEU A 53 14.98 0.80 -1.01
N GLY A 54 14.83 0.88 -2.33
CA GLY A 54 15.94 0.92 -3.29
C GLY A 54 16.53 -0.45 -3.64
N TYR A 55 15.82 -1.54 -3.35
CA TYR A 55 16.21 -2.88 -3.78
C TYR A 55 15.70 -3.18 -5.19
N GLU A 56 16.27 -4.21 -5.82
CA GLU A 56 15.73 -4.78 -7.06
C GLU A 56 14.57 -5.74 -6.70
N PRO A 57 13.30 -5.34 -6.90
CA PRO A 57 12.15 -6.08 -6.38
C PRO A 57 11.99 -7.48 -6.99
N HIS A 58 12.52 -7.72 -8.19
CA HIS A 58 12.45 -9.01 -8.87
C HIS A 58 13.64 -9.93 -8.57
N ASN A 59 14.58 -9.50 -7.72
CA ASN A 59 15.80 -10.25 -7.41
C ASN A 59 16.28 -10.01 -5.97
N LEU A 60 15.37 -10.15 -5.00
CA LEU A 60 15.70 -10.06 -3.58
C LEU A 60 16.42 -11.32 -3.10
N THR A 61 17.55 -11.13 -2.42
CA THR A 61 18.10 -12.19 -1.54
C THR A 61 17.18 -12.39 -0.34
N ASP A 62 17.23 -13.57 0.29
CA ASP A 62 16.44 -13.86 1.50
C ASP A 62 16.68 -12.83 2.60
N LEU A 63 17.94 -12.42 2.80
CA LEU A 63 18.28 -11.39 3.77
C LEU A 63 17.65 -10.02 3.44
N GLN A 64 17.61 -9.63 2.17
CA GLN A 64 16.96 -8.38 1.76
C GLN A 64 15.44 -8.47 1.93
N ARG A 65 14.85 -9.60 1.58
CA ARG A 65 13.42 -9.89 1.78
C ARG A 65 13.05 -9.77 3.26
N ASP A 66 13.82 -10.39 4.15
CA ASP A 66 13.62 -10.29 5.61
C ASP A 66 13.72 -8.85 6.12
N GLN A 67 14.67 -8.07 5.59
CA GLN A 67 14.80 -6.65 5.94
C GLN A 67 13.60 -5.83 5.48
N VAL A 68 13.08 -6.08 4.27
CA VAL A 68 11.88 -5.42 3.75
C VAL A 68 10.67 -5.80 4.60
N VAL A 69 10.47 -7.09 4.88
CA VAL A 69 9.37 -7.60 5.71
C VAL A 69 9.43 -7.03 7.13
N SER A 70 10.62 -6.99 7.73
CA SER A 70 10.82 -6.37 9.04
C SER A 70 10.48 -4.87 9.03
N ALA A 71 10.84 -4.17 7.96
CA ALA A 71 10.54 -2.74 7.82
C ALA A 71 9.05 -2.47 7.64
N ILE A 72 8.32 -3.26 6.86
CA ILE A 72 6.88 -3.07 6.67
C ILE A 72 6.05 -3.50 7.89
N LYS A 73 6.57 -4.38 8.74
CA LYS A 73 5.90 -4.75 10.01
C LYS A 73 6.02 -3.66 11.09
N ASP A 74 7.07 -2.85 11.05
CA ASP A 74 7.24 -1.69 11.95
C ASP A 74 6.28 -0.56 11.55
N PRO A 75 5.30 -0.16 12.40
CA PRO A 75 4.29 0.83 12.00
C PRO A 75 4.86 2.19 11.61
N ALA A 76 5.94 2.63 12.26
CA ALA A 76 6.54 3.93 11.96
C ALA A 76 7.18 3.90 10.58
N LYS A 77 7.96 2.85 10.27
CA LYS A 77 8.57 2.67 8.95
C LYS A 77 7.52 2.43 7.87
N ASN A 78 6.50 1.62 8.16
CA ASN A 78 5.44 1.26 7.22
C ASN A 78 4.69 2.50 6.70
N ILE A 79 4.39 3.47 7.57
CA ILE A 79 3.77 4.74 7.17
C ILE A 79 4.66 5.53 6.20
N PHE A 80 5.97 5.62 6.46
CA PHE A 80 6.90 6.31 5.55
C PHE A 80 7.03 5.58 4.22
N ILE A 81 7.15 4.26 4.24
CA ILE A 81 7.24 3.43 3.04
C ILE A 81 5.98 3.58 2.18
N ALA A 82 4.79 3.51 2.79
CA ALA A 82 3.52 3.70 2.09
C ALA A 82 3.38 5.14 1.54
N SER A 83 3.86 6.14 2.29
CA SER A 83 3.83 7.54 1.85
C SER A 83 4.72 7.77 0.63
N GLU A 84 5.92 7.21 0.62
CA GLU A 84 6.83 7.26 -0.53
C GLU A 84 6.25 6.52 -1.73
N TYR A 85 5.65 5.34 -1.52
CA TYR A 85 4.98 4.62 -2.60
C TYR A 85 3.83 5.43 -3.22
N LEU A 86 3.00 6.09 -2.41
CA LEU A 86 1.96 7.00 -2.92
C LEU A 86 2.55 8.19 -3.70
N ALA A 87 3.71 8.70 -3.28
CA ALA A 87 4.40 9.77 -4.00
C ALA A 87 4.92 9.29 -5.36
N GLN A 88 5.49 8.09 -5.43
CA GLN A 88 5.93 7.46 -6.68
C GLN A 88 4.73 7.24 -7.63
N LEU A 89 3.63 6.66 -7.14
CA LEU A 89 2.41 6.46 -7.93
C LEU A 89 1.86 7.78 -8.49
N LYS A 90 1.90 8.85 -7.70
CA LYS A 90 1.53 10.19 -8.15
C LYS A 90 2.48 10.70 -9.25
N ALA A 91 3.78 10.52 -9.08
CA ALA A 91 4.79 10.94 -10.05
C ALA A 91 4.70 10.17 -11.38
N GLU A 92 4.35 8.88 -11.33
CA GLU A 92 4.17 8.00 -12.50
C GLU A 92 2.82 8.20 -13.20
N SER A 93 1.89 8.89 -12.55
CA SER A 93 0.58 9.25 -13.12
C SER A 93 0.64 10.56 -13.91
N GLY A 94 -0.50 10.96 -14.49
CA GLY A 94 -0.69 12.30 -15.04
C GLY A 94 -0.77 13.43 -13.99
N PHE A 95 -0.45 13.17 -12.71
CA PHE A 95 -0.65 14.10 -11.59
C PHE A 95 0.65 14.54 -10.91
N ALA A 96 1.81 14.29 -11.53
CA ALA A 96 3.13 14.65 -10.98
C ALA A 96 3.20 16.13 -10.53
N ASP A 97 2.65 17.05 -11.33
CA ASP A 97 2.71 18.50 -11.08
C ASP A 97 1.57 19.03 -10.19
N VAL A 98 0.61 18.19 -9.79
CA VAL A 98 -0.50 18.61 -8.93
C VAL A 98 -0.05 18.59 -7.47
N PRO A 99 -0.05 19.69 -6.72
CA PRO A 99 0.29 19.63 -5.29
C PRO A 99 -0.68 18.71 -4.52
N PRO A 100 -0.21 17.90 -3.55
CA PRO A 100 -1.07 16.92 -2.85
C PRO A 100 -2.34 17.52 -2.22
N GLU A 101 -2.26 18.76 -1.72
CA GLU A 101 -3.37 19.50 -1.14
C GLU A 101 -4.37 20.05 -2.16
N GLN A 102 -3.99 20.07 -3.44
CA GLN A 102 -4.82 20.52 -4.57
C GLN A 102 -5.37 19.37 -5.40
N MET A 103 -4.99 18.12 -5.09
CA MET A 103 -5.51 16.95 -5.79
C MET A 103 -7.04 16.90 -5.66
N THR A 104 -7.71 16.69 -6.79
CA THR A 104 -9.15 16.44 -6.81
C THR A 104 -9.45 15.06 -6.21
N ARG A 105 -10.70 14.84 -5.78
CA ARG A 105 -11.10 13.51 -5.28
C ARG A 105 -10.90 12.42 -6.31
N ALA A 106 -11.24 12.67 -7.57
CA ALA A 106 -11.01 11.71 -8.65
C ALA A 106 -9.53 11.33 -8.79
N GLN A 107 -8.62 12.32 -8.71
CA GLN A 107 -7.18 12.06 -8.75
C GLN A 107 -6.72 11.23 -7.55
N MET A 108 -7.20 11.54 -6.34
CA MET A 108 -6.85 10.75 -5.15
C MET A 108 -7.39 9.32 -5.23
N GLN A 109 -8.61 9.13 -5.74
CA GLN A 109 -9.21 7.81 -5.93
C GLN A 109 -8.42 6.97 -6.93
N GLU A 110 -7.94 7.56 -8.03
CA GLU A 110 -7.09 6.86 -8.98
C GLU A 110 -5.77 6.42 -8.34
N ILE A 111 -5.10 7.30 -7.57
CA ILE A 111 -3.89 6.91 -6.84
C ILE A 111 -4.17 5.80 -5.82
N ALA A 112 -5.31 5.85 -5.11
CA ALA A 112 -5.71 4.78 -4.19
C ALA A 112 -5.98 3.45 -4.94
N ALA A 113 -6.61 3.49 -6.12
CA ALA A 113 -6.79 2.32 -6.95
C ALA A 113 -5.44 1.76 -7.44
N ARG A 114 -4.48 2.62 -7.79
CA ARG A 114 -3.11 2.21 -8.16
C ARG A 114 -2.35 1.60 -7.00
N TYR A 115 -2.54 2.12 -5.79
CA TYR A 115 -1.93 1.59 -4.57
C TYR A 115 -2.37 0.15 -4.30
N ASN A 116 -3.67 -0.14 -4.46
CA ASN A 116 -4.23 -1.47 -4.24
C ASN A 116 -4.02 -2.43 -5.42
N GLY A 117 -4.29 -1.97 -6.65
CA GLY A 117 -4.32 -2.82 -7.84
C GLY A 117 -3.01 -2.88 -8.63
N GLY A 118 -2.04 -2.01 -8.36
CA GLY A 118 -0.79 -1.94 -9.12
C GLY A 118 -1.04 -1.84 -10.64
N PRO A 119 -0.45 -2.71 -11.47
CA PRO A 119 -0.70 -2.74 -12.92
C PRO A 119 -2.17 -2.99 -13.31
N TYR A 120 -2.98 -3.54 -12.40
CA TYR A 120 -4.39 -3.86 -12.60
C TYR A 120 -5.33 -2.84 -11.95
N TYR A 121 -4.87 -1.60 -11.75
CA TYR A 121 -5.65 -0.56 -11.08
C TYR A 121 -6.97 -0.22 -11.77
N GLU A 122 -7.11 -0.54 -13.05
CA GLU A 122 -8.34 -0.35 -13.84
C GLU A 122 -9.38 -1.45 -13.60
N SER A 123 -9.02 -2.52 -12.88
CA SER A 123 -9.96 -3.59 -12.51
C SER A 123 -11.09 -3.08 -11.60
N ASP A 124 -12.25 -3.73 -11.67
CA ASP A 124 -13.42 -3.37 -10.85
C ASP A 124 -13.12 -3.36 -9.35
N ALA A 125 -12.26 -4.30 -8.89
CA ALA A 125 -11.86 -4.41 -7.49
C ALA A 125 -10.98 -3.22 -7.06
N ALA A 126 -9.95 -2.88 -7.84
CA ALA A 126 -9.08 -1.74 -7.53
C ALA A 126 -9.85 -0.40 -7.61
N GLN A 127 -10.76 -0.27 -8.57
CA GLN A 127 -11.64 0.89 -8.67
C GLN A 127 -12.64 0.95 -7.51
N ALA A 128 -13.14 -0.19 -7.02
CA ALA A 128 -13.98 -0.23 -5.81
C ALA A 128 -13.20 0.22 -4.57
N TYR A 129 -11.94 -0.21 -4.42
CA TYR A 129 -11.03 0.28 -3.39
C TYR A 129 -10.85 1.80 -3.47
N GLY A 130 -10.59 2.33 -4.67
CA GLY A 130 -10.46 3.77 -4.92
C GLY A 130 -11.74 4.55 -4.57
N ARG A 131 -12.93 4.05 -4.92
CA ARG A 131 -14.20 4.68 -4.52
C ARG A 131 -14.43 4.65 -3.00
N GLY A 132 -14.01 3.58 -2.33
CA GLY A 132 -14.10 3.44 -0.87
C GLY A 132 -13.31 4.50 -0.12
N PHE A 133 -12.17 4.89 -0.67
CA PHE A 133 -11.20 5.83 -0.07
C PHE A 133 -11.76 7.23 0.19
N ASP A 134 -12.69 7.73 -0.64
CA ASP A 134 -13.16 9.11 -0.51
C ASP A 134 -13.81 9.39 0.85
N ARG A 135 -14.67 8.47 1.31
CA ARG A 135 -15.31 8.55 2.63
C ARG A 135 -14.28 8.47 3.76
N LYS A 136 -13.25 7.65 3.59
CA LYS A 136 -12.20 7.41 4.59
C LYS A 136 -11.31 8.63 4.79
N VAL A 137 -11.06 9.41 3.73
CA VAL A 137 -10.35 10.70 3.83
C VAL A 137 -11.10 11.70 4.71
N ASP A 138 -12.44 11.76 4.60
CA ASP A 138 -13.22 12.70 5.40
C ASP A 138 -13.26 12.30 6.87
N GLN A 139 -13.45 11.01 7.16
CA GLN A 139 -13.37 10.47 8.52
C GLN A 139 -12.00 10.70 9.15
N ALA A 140 -10.92 10.47 8.40
CA ALA A 140 -9.56 10.75 8.87
C ALA A 140 -9.34 12.23 9.17
N LYS A 141 -9.86 13.14 8.32
CA LYS A 141 -9.78 14.59 8.57
C LYS A 141 -10.56 15.02 9.80
N GLU A 142 -11.72 14.41 10.06
CA GLU A 142 -12.54 14.69 11.23
C GLU A 142 -11.85 14.20 12.52
N ALA A 143 -11.24 13.02 12.49
CA ALA A 143 -10.56 12.44 13.66
C ALA A 143 -9.26 13.17 14.06
N LEU A 144 -8.66 13.95 13.15
CA LEU A 144 -7.44 14.72 13.39
C LEU A 144 -7.69 16.18 13.80
N ARG A 145 -8.95 16.59 13.96
CA ARG A 145 -9.34 17.92 14.48
C ARG A 145 -9.45 17.91 15.99
#